data_AF-B4IIK1-F1
#
_entry.id   AF-B4IIK1-F1
#
_cell.length_a   1.000
_cell.length_b   1.000
_cell.length_c   1.000
_cell.angle_alpha   90.00
_cell.angle_beta   90.00
_cell.angle_gamma   90.00
#
_symmetry.space_group_name_H-M   'P 1'
#
loop_
_entity.id
_entity.type
_entity.pdbx_description
1 polymer ?
#
loop_
_entity_poly.entity_id
_entity_poly.type
_entity_poly.pdbx_seq_one_letter_code
_entity_poly.pdbx_strand_id
1 'polypeptide(L)'
;MSLNAERSYKMKLRDVENAFKYRRIPYPKRSVELIALLAISCTFFLFMHTNKLNSRLKEMEVKLQPSEFSALGLTGNHISGHDAGGKHDDINTLHGTFQYLKSTGQLRHLTTTQLNNTPRAQVDTLFFNRITKTGSEKMMELLKILGKRHNFEARRDVEGFYEVVNMHDAYAKNFIRTEVINCTKANSYTKHVAFLDFDLLDEPWPIYINMVRDPIERLVSWFYYVRAPWHFAERKEMFGDAIVLPSIDWLKKDFNRCIEERDPECVYEQMEMGNLGDHRRQSLYLCGQNMAVCMPFNSHEAMQRAKKNVEEHYAVVGTWEDTNITLSVLEGYIPRFFSGAKDEYYAVKKSLGNVNRNTYRPSLSDKARAVLSQNLTREIELYQFIRHRLYKQYIALKLEEDPKLRD
;
A
#
# COMPACT_ATOMS: atom_id res chain seq x y z
N MET A 1 69.21 -62.89 -37.80
CA MET A 1 70.26 -63.50 -36.94
C MET A 1 69.58 -64.26 -35.82
N SER A 2 69.82 -65.57 -35.79
CA SER A 2 69.81 -66.46 -34.61
C SER A 2 70.22 -65.79 -33.29
N LEU A 3 69.85 -66.20 -32.08
CA LEU A 3 69.18 -67.40 -31.54
C LEU A 3 68.83 -67.12 -30.06
N ASN A 4 67.82 -67.82 -29.56
CA ASN A 4 67.74 -68.49 -28.25
C ASN A 4 67.86 -67.70 -26.94
N ALA A 5 66.89 -67.93 -26.04
CA ALA A 5 66.97 -69.08 -25.13
C ALA A 5 65.71 -69.23 -24.28
N GLU A 6 65.29 -70.48 -24.10
CA GLU A 6 64.22 -70.93 -23.22
C GLU A 6 64.57 -70.74 -21.74
N ARG A 7 63.58 -70.47 -20.87
CA ARG A 7 63.15 -71.44 -19.85
C ARG A 7 61.89 -71.01 -19.09
N SER A 8 61.04 -72.03 -18.95
CA SER A 8 59.81 -72.22 -18.18
C SER A 8 59.89 -71.79 -16.71
N TYR A 9 58.79 -71.23 -16.19
CA TYR A 9 58.35 -71.46 -14.81
C TYR A 9 56.82 -71.39 -14.70
N LYS A 10 56.20 -72.53 -14.38
CA LYS A 10 54.84 -72.64 -13.80
C LYS A 10 54.85 -71.98 -12.41
N MET A 11 53.91 -71.09 -12.12
CA MET A 11 53.31 -70.90 -10.79
C MET A 11 51.96 -70.18 -10.98
N LYS A 12 50.84 -70.81 -10.62
CA LYS A 12 50.18 -70.93 -9.30
C LYS A 12 49.03 -69.92 -9.23
N LEU A 13 47.84 -70.45 -8.89
CA LEU A 13 46.52 -69.82 -8.87
C LEU A 13 46.37 -68.50 -8.07
N ARG A 14 47.43 -67.98 -7.46
CA ARG A 14 47.43 -66.70 -6.71
C ARG A 14 47.71 -65.47 -7.57
N ASP A 15 48.17 -65.62 -8.82
CA ASP A 15 48.35 -64.50 -9.75
C ASP A 15 47.06 -64.15 -10.55
N VAL A 16 45.99 -64.92 -10.38
CA VAL A 16 44.68 -64.64 -10.99
C VAL A 16 43.90 -63.58 -10.20
N GLU A 17 44.13 -63.44 -8.89
CA GLU A 17 43.38 -62.50 -8.04
C GLU A 17 43.90 -61.05 -8.10
N ASN A 18 45.12 -60.81 -8.61
CA ASN A 18 45.66 -59.46 -8.74
C ASN A 18 45.67 -58.92 -10.19
N ALA A 19 45.33 -59.73 -11.20
CA ALA A 19 45.24 -59.30 -12.60
C ALA A 19 43.83 -58.85 -13.05
N PHE A 20 42.78 -59.10 -12.25
CA PHE A 20 41.42 -58.66 -12.54
C PHE A 20 40.98 -57.39 -11.79
N LYS A 21 41.86 -56.79 -10.98
CA LYS A 21 41.54 -55.58 -10.20
C LYS A 21 41.57 -54.26 -10.99
N TYR A 22 41.97 -54.28 -12.27
CA TYR A 22 41.97 -53.10 -13.13
C TYR A 22 41.58 -53.43 -14.58
N ARG A 23 40.32 -53.79 -14.81
CA ARG A 23 39.68 -53.63 -16.13
C ARG A 23 38.36 -52.87 -15.96
N ARG A 24 38.42 -51.56 -16.19
CA ARG A 24 37.25 -50.73 -16.48
C ARG A 24 36.60 -51.27 -17.75
N ILE A 25 35.41 -51.85 -17.62
CA ILE A 25 34.58 -52.25 -18.76
C ILE A 25 34.02 -50.95 -19.36
N PRO A 26 34.31 -50.63 -20.63
CA PRO A 26 33.77 -49.44 -21.28
C PRO A 26 32.31 -49.68 -21.64
N TYR A 27 31.39 -49.02 -20.94
CA TYR A 27 30.02 -48.88 -21.41
C TYR A 27 30.01 -48.16 -22.76
N PRO A 28 29.22 -48.61 -23.74
CA PRO A 28 29.21 -48.00 -25.07
C PRO A 28 28.69 -46.55 -24.99
N LYS A 29 29.49 -45.60 -25.50
CA LYS A 29 29.22 -44.15 -25.51
C LYS A 29 27.87 -43.75 -26.14
N ARG A 30 27.23 -44.63 -26.91
CA ARG A 30 25.93 -44.41 -27.56
C ARG A 30 24.73 -44.41 -26.60
N SER A 31 24.79 -45.14 -25.48
CA SER A 31 23.64 -45.28 -24.58
C SER A 31 23.42 -44.04 -23.72
N VAL A 32 24.51 -43.39 -23.29
CA VAL A 32 24.45 -42.16 -22.48
C VAL A 32 23.99 -40.98 -23.33
N GLU A 33 24.45 -40.91 -24.59
CA GLU A 33 23.97 -39.92 -25.57
C GLU A 33 22.48 -40.12 -25.90
N LEU A 34 22.01 -41.36 -26.01
CA LEU A 34 20.60 -41.67 -26.22
C LEU A 34 19.75 -41.23 -25.02
N ILE A 35 20.19 -41.51 -23.79
CA ILE A 35 19.50 -41.08 -22.57
C ILE A 35 19.48 -39.55 -22.47
N ALA A 36 20.58 -38.88 -22.82
CA ALA A 36 20.63 -37.42 -22.83
C ALA A 36 19.68 -36.82 -23.87
N LEU A 37 19.62 -37.37 -25.08
CA LEU A 37 18.67 -36.92 -26.11
C LEU A 37 17.21 -37.17 -25.72
N LEU A 38 16.93 -38.29 -25.03
CA LEU A 38 15.59 -38.62 -24.55
C LEU A 38 15.19 -37.72 -23.37
N ALA A 39 16.13 -37.33 -22.51
CA ALA A 39 15.91 -36.34 -21.46
C ALA A 39 15.68 -34.92 -22.02
N ILE A 40 16.45 -34.51 -23.04
CA ILE A 40 16.29 -33.23 -23.72
C ILE A 40 14.96 -33.18 -24.49
N SER A 41 14.57 -34.28 -25.15
CA SER A 41 13.28 -34.33 -25.84
C SER A 41 12.12 -34.31 -24.85
N CYS A 42 12.21 -35.03 -23.73
CA CYS A 42 11.18 -35.04 -22.68
C CYS A 42 11.03 -33.64 -22.04
N THR A 43 12.14 -32.97 -21.72
CA THR A 43 12.10 -31.60 -21.17
C THR A 43 11.56 -30.59 -22.19
N PHE A 44 11.90 -30.72 -23.47
CA PHE A 44 11.33 -29.88 -24.52
C PHE A 44 9.81 -30.12 -24.70
N PHE A 45 9.37 -31.37 -24.66
CA PHE A 45 7.94 -31.71 -24.70
C PHE A 45 7.19 -31.16 -23.47
N LEU A 46 7.76 -31.30 -22.27
CA LEU A 46 7.19 -30.71 -21.06
C LEU A 46 7.16 -29.18 -21.14
N PHE A 47 8.19 -28.53 -21.69
CA PHE A 47 8.20 -27.09 -21.93
C PHE A 47 7.14 -26.64 -22.94
N MET A 48 6.98 -27.36 -24.04
CA MET A 48 5.90 -27.09 -25.00
C MET A 48 4.52 -27.31 -24.40
N HIS A 49 4.35 -28.38 -23.62
CA HIS A 49 3.07 -28.69 -22.99
C HIS A 49 2.72 -27.68 -21.89
N THR A 50 3.70 -27.24 -21.11
CA THR A 50 3.52 -26.17 -20.10
C THR A 50 3.25 -24.82 -20.76
N ASN A 51 3.91 -24.49 -21.88
CA ASN A 51 3.59 -23.27 -22.63
C ASN A 51 2.19 -23.32 -23.25
N LYS A 52 1.76 -24.47 -23.79
CA LYS A 52 0.41 -24.67 -24.32
C LYS A 52 -0.65 -24.66 -23.22
N LEU A 53 -0.33 -25.20 -22.04
CA LEU A 53 -1.16 -25.09 -20.84
C LEU A 53 -1.24 -23.66 -20.35
N ASN A 54 -0.13 -22.91 -20.32
CA ASN A 54 -0.09 -21.50 -19.95
C ASN A 54 -0.86 -20.62 -20.95
N SER A 55 -0.76 -20.91 -22.25
CA SER A 55 -1.54 -20.18 -23.26
C SER A 55 -3.03 -20.49 -23.13
N ARG A 56 -3.40 -21.76 -22.89
CA ARG A 56 -4.79 -22.15 -22.63
C ARG A 56 -5.32 -21.66 -21.30
N LEU A 57 -4.48 -21.57 -20.26
CA LEU A 57 -4.83 -20.95 -18.99
C LEU A 57 -5.09 -19.47 -19.19
N LYS A 58 -4.22 -18.74 -19.90
CA LYS A 58 -4.48 -17.33 -20.27
C LYS A 58 -5.74 -17.17 -21.13
N GLU A 59 -5.96 -18.07 -22.09
CA GLU A 59 -7.15 -18.04 -22.93
C GLU A 59 -8.43 -18.36 -22.13
N MET A 60 -8.37 -19.31 -21.19
CA MET A 60 -9.46 -19.61 -20.26
C MET A 60 -9.66 -18.49 -19.25
N GLU A 61 -8.61 -17.85 -18.75
CA GLU A 61 -8.66 -16.71 -17.84
C GLU A 61 -9.32 -15.49 -18.51
N VAL A 62 -9.03 -15.25 -19.78
CA VAL A 62 -9.71 -14.25 -20.62
C VAL A 62 -11.17 -14.64 -20.90
N LYS A 63 -11.48 -15.93 -21.12
CA LYS A 63 -12.86 -16.41 -21.32
C LYS A 63 -13.69 -16.48 -20.03
N LEU A 64 -13.05 -16.59 -18.86
CA LEU A 64 -13.70 -16.64 -17.54
C LEU A 64 -13.91 -15.25 -16.92
N GLN A 65 -13.37 -14.18 -17.51
CA GLN A 65 -13.69 -12.82 -17.12
C GLN A 65 -14.85 -12.31 -17.97
N PRO A 66 -16.07 -12.19 -17.42
CA PRO A 66 -17.11 -11.36 -18.00
C PRO A 66 -16.57 -10.02 -18.49
N SER A 67 -17.05 -9.59 -19.65
CA SER A 67 -16.74 -8.29 -20.28
C SER A 67 -16.84 -7.11 -19.31
N GLU A 68 -17.72 -7.22 -18.31
CA GLU A 68 -17.89 -6.27 -17.21
C GLU A 68 -16.60 -6.04 -16.39
N PHE A 69 -15.76 -7.06 -16.22
CA PHE A 69 -14.55 -6.97 -15.40
C PHE A 69 -13.36 -6.36 -16.13
N SER A 70 -13.29 -6.56 -17.45
CA SER A 70 -12.35 -5.83 -18.29
C SER A 70 -12.69 -4.34 -18.31
N ALA A 71 -13.99 -4.00 -18.35
CA ALA A 71 -14.46 -2.62 -18.33
C ALA A 71 -14.20 -1.90 -16.99
N LEU A 72 -14.25 -2.61 -15.85
CA LEU A 72 -13.85 -2.08 -14.54
C LEU A 72 -12.31 -1.93 -14.37
N GLY A 73 -11.51 -2.37 -15.35
CA GLY A 73 -10.04 -2.31 -15.30
C GLY A 73 -9.41 -3.34 -14.36
N LEU A 74 -10.09 -4.46 -14.10
CA LEU A 74 -9.63 -5.52 -13.19
C LEU A 74 -8.62 -6.49 -13.82
N THR A 75 -8.23 -6.30 -15.08
CA THR A 75 -7.24 -7.15 -15.75
C THR A 75 -5.81 -6.77 -15.35
N GLY A 76 -5.40 -7.27 -14.17
CA GLY A 76 -3.99 -7.34 -13.77
C GLY A 76 -3.62 -6.45 -12.57
N ASN A 77 -3.66 -7.04 -11.36
CA ASN A 77 -2.60 -6.94 -10.32
C ASN A 77 -3.02 -7.33 -8.89
N HIS A 78 -4.22 -7.85 -8.63
CA HIS A 78 -4.56 -8.34 -7.28
C HIS A 78 -4.50 -9.86 -7.19
N ILE A 79 -3.28 -10.40 -7.13
CA ILE A 79 -3.03 -11.71 -6.51
C ILE A 79 -2.64 -11.43 -5.07
N SER A 80 -3.63 -11.34 -4.17
CA SER A 80 -3.36 -11.59 -2.75
C SER A 80 -3.38 -13.10 -2.56
N GLY A 81 -2.19 -13.66 -2.33
CA GLY A 81 -2.03 -15.07 -1.98
C GLY A 81 -2.47 -15.32 -0.54
N HIS A 82 -2.85 -16.58 -0.31
CA HIS A 82 -3.34 -17.19 0.94
C HIS A 82 -4.77 -16.81 1.37
N ASP A 83 -5.75 -17.60 0.88
CA ASP A 83 -6.43 -18.57 1.74
C ASP A 83 -7.20 -19.60 0.90
N ALA A 84 -6.80 -20.87 1.05
CA ALA A 84 -7.52 -22.01 0.50
C ALA A 84 -8.56 -22.44 1.54
N GLY A 85 -9.77 -21.87 1.46
CA GLY A 85 -10.91 -22.31 2.27
C GLY A 85 -12.10 -21.35 2.25
N GLY A 86 -13.10 -21.62 1.41
CA GLY A 86 -14.43 -21.01 1.48
C GLY A 86 -14.61 -19.76 0.60
N LYS A 87 -15.24 -19.93 -0.57
CA LYS A 87 -15.74 -18.84 -1.43
C LYS A 87 -16.91 -18.13 -0.74
N HIS A 88 -16.61 -17.11 0.05
CA HIS A 88 -17.46 -15.93 0.16
C HIS A 88 -16.71 -14.80 -0.55
N ASP A 89 -17.34 -14.14 -1.52
CA ASP A 89 -16.76 -13.00 -2.19
C ASP A 89 -16.37 -11.94 -1.14
N ASP A 90 -15.06 -11.73 -0.93
CA ASP A 90 -14.57 -10.77 0.06
C ASP A 90 -15.04 -9.37 -0.34
N ILE A 91 -16.01 -8.84 0.41
CA ILE A 91 -16.60 -7.51 0.20
C ILE A 91 -15.53 -6.41 0.17
N ASN A 92 -14.40 -6.64 0.86
CA ASN A 92 -13.26 -5.71 0.97
C ASN A 92 -12.44 -5.55 -0.32
N THR A 93 -12.86 -6.20 -1.40
CA THR A 93 -12.29 -6.05 -2.74
C THR A 93 -13.19 -5.18 -3.63
N LEU A 94 -12.62 -4.57 -4.67
CA LEU A 94 -13.41 -3.84 -5.67
C LEU A 94 -14.50 -4.73 -6.28
N HIS A 95 -14.16 -6.01 -6.54
CA HIS A 95 -15.11 -7.00 -7.03
C HIS A 95 -16.23 -7.27 -6.03
N GLY A 96 -15.90 -7.57 -4.77
CA GLY A 96 -16.88 -7.81 -3.72
C GLY A 96 -17.80 -6.61 -3.49
N THR A 97 -17.26 -5.39 -3.52
CA THR A 97 -18.06 -4.16 -3.45
C THR A 97 -19.02 -4.05 -4.64
N PHE A 98 -18.57 -4.31 -5.87
CA PHE A 98 -19.43 -4.31 -7.05
C PHE A 98 -20.55 -5.35 -6.95
N GLN A 99 -20.24 -6.60 -6.56
CA GLN A 99 -21.24 -7.66 -6.39
C GLN A 99 -22.23 -7.33 -5.27
N TYR A 100 -21.78 -6.72 -4.18
CA TYR A 100 -22.65 -6.24 -3.12
C TYR A 100 -23.62 -5.16 -3.63
N LEU A 101 -23.14 -4.19 -4.40
CA LEU A 101 -23.99 -3.14 -4.99
C LEU A 101 -24.98 -3.71 -6.01
N LYS A 102 -24.56 -4.71 -6.80
CA LYS A 102 -25.42 -5.40 -7.78
C LYS A 102 -26.51 -6.19 -7.06
N SER A 103 -26.16 -7.00 -6.07
CA SER A 103 -27.12 -7.85 -5.32
C SER A 103 -28.12 -7.06 -4.47
N THR A 104 -27.72 -5.89 -3.96
CA THR A 104 -28.60 -4.99 -3.20
C THR A 104 -29.43 -4.04 -4.07
N GLY A 105 -29.24 -4.05 -5.39
CA GLY A 105 -29.90 -3.14 -6.33
C GLY A 105 -29.40 -1.69 -6.28
N GLN A 106 -28.42 -1.37 -5.43
CA GLN A 106 -27.85 -0.03 -5.29
C GLN A 106 -27.17 0.45 -6.58
N LEU A 107 -26.64 -0.47 -7.39
CA LEU A 107 -25.95 -0.16 -8.65
C LEU A 107 -26.81 0.67 -9.62
N ARG A 108 -28.14 0.44 -9.63
CA ARG A 108 -29.08 1.13 -10.54
C ARG A 108 -29.20 2.62 -10.27
N HIS A 109 -29.03 3.04 -9.02
CA HIS A 109 -29.21 4.41 -8.57
C HIS A 109 -27.88 5.12 -8.24
N LEU A 110 -26.77 4.38 -8.26
CA LEU A 110 -25.44 4.91 -8.00
C LEU A 110 -25.06 5.92 -9.09
N THR A 111 -24.70 7.13 -8.66
CA THR A 111 -24.25 8.23 -9.52
C THR A 111 -23.09 8.96 -8.86
N THR A 112 -22.23 9.61 -9.64
CA THR A 112 -21.12 10.40 -9.08
C THR A 112 -21.64 11.58 -8.27
N THR A 113 -22.73 12.20 -8.70
CA THR A 113 -23.33 13.38 -8.04
C THR A 113 -23.72 13.09 -6.59
N GLN A 114 -24.29 11.91 -6.30
CA GLN A 114 -24.66 11.51 -4.93
C GLN A 114 -23.46 11.35 -4.00
N LEU A 115 -22.28 11.03 -4.54
CA LEU A 115 -21.06 10.76 -3.78
C LEU A 115 -20.07 11.94 -3.78
N ASN A 116 -20.43 13.05 -4.43
CA ASN A 116 -19.51 14.15 -4.68
C ASN A 116 -19.73 15.29 -3.67
N ASN A 117 -18.78 15.45 -2.74
CA ASN A 117 -18.77 16.57 -1.80
C ASN A 117 -18.02 17.80 -2.35
N THR A 118 -17.29 17.69 -3.47
CA THR A 118 -16.52 18.80 -4.05
C THR A 118 -17.38 20.05 -4.34
N PRO A 119 -18.62 19.95 -4.86
CA PRO A 119 -19.47 21.12 -5.11
C PRO A 119 -19.90 21.89 -3.86
N ARG A 120 -19.69 21.34 -2.65
CA ARG A 120 -20.02 22.01 -1.39
C ARG A 120 -18.94 23.00 -0.93
N ALA A 121 -17.75 22.95 -1.53
CA ALA A 121 -16.68 23.88 -1.18
C ALA A 121 -17.06 25.33 -1.56
N GLN A 122 -16.71 26.25 -0.68
CA GLN A 122 -17.01 27.69 -0.80
C GLN A 122 -15.79 28.49 -1.28
N VAL A 123 -14.60 27.87 -1.27
CA VAL A 123 -13.35 28.46 -1.74
C VAL A 123 -12.59 27.50 -2.65
N ASP A 124 -11.80 28.03 -3.58
CA ASP A 124 -10.92 27.28 -4.48
C ASP A 124 -9.63 26.81 -3.76
N THR A 125 -9.79 26.18 -2.60
CA THR A 125 -8.70 25.64 -1.80
C THR A 125 -8.88 24.14 -1.61
N LEU A 126 -7.86 23.37 -1.98
CA LEU A 126 -7.78 21.94 -1.68
C LEU A 126 -7.04 21.73 -0.36
N PHE A 127 -7.73 21.28 0.68
CA PHE A 127 -7.13 21.06 1.98
C PHE A 127 -6.83 19.56 2.21
N PHE A 128 -5.54 19.26 2.37
CA PHE A 128 -5.04 17.91 2.60
C PHE A 128 -4.49 17.80 4.03
N ASN A 129 -5.36 17.42 4.97
CA ASN A 129 -4.99 17.21 6.37
C ASN A 129 -4.28 15.84 6.55
N ARG A 130 -3.08 15.72 5.99
CA ARG A 130 -2.39 14.45 5.73
C ARG A 130 -2.16 13.62 6.99
N ILE A 131 -2.47 12.33 6.88
CA ILE A 131 -2.06 11.30 7.84
C ILE A 131 -0.60 10.91 7.59
N THR A 132 0.15 10.56 8.65
CA THR A 132 1.53 10.08 8.52
C THR A 132 1.61 8.69 7.89
N LYS A 133 2.61 8.50 7.01
CA LYS A 133 2.99 7.21 6.37
C LYS A 133 1.94 6.60 5.43
N THR A 134 1.08 7.44 4.85
CA THR A 134 0.05 7.04 3.87
C THR A 134 0.41 7.42 2.43
N GLY A 135 1.70 7.73 2.15
CA GLY A 135 2.15 8.16 0.82
C GLY A 135 2.00 9.66 0.55
N SER A 136 1.74 10.45 1.59
CA SER A 136 1.50 11.90 1.53
C SER A 136 2.62 12.72 0.88
N GLU A 137 3.88 12.35 1.04
CA GLU A 137 5.01 13.02 0.33
C GLU A 137 4.89 12.89 -1.19
N LYS A 138 4.56 11.70 -1.69
CA LYS A 138 4.38 11.48 -3.14
C LYS A 138 3.17 12.23 -3.68
N MET A 139 2.09 12.30 -2.89
CA MET A 139 0.93 13.12 -3.23
C MET A 139 1.29 14.61 -3.29
N MET A 140 2.12 15.11 -2.38
CA MET A 140 2.58 16.50 -2.41
C MET A 140 3.43 16.82 -3.64
N GLU A 141 4.35 15.94 -4.03
CA GLU A 141 5.12 16.11 -5.26
C GLU A 141 4.20 16.10 -6.50
N LEU A 142 3.19 15.22 -6.52
CA LEU A 142 2.18 15.22 -7.57
C LEU A 142 1.38 16.54 -7.60
N LEU A 143 0.96 17.04 -6.44
CA LEU A 143 0.26 18.33 -6.32
C LEU A 143 1.12 19.51 -6.82
N LYS A 144 2.43 19.51 -6.60
CA LYS A 144 3.33 20.53 -7.15
C LYS A 144 3.37 20.50 -8.67
N ILE A 145 3.39 19.32 -9.26
CA ILE A 145 3.40 19.13 -10.72
C ILE A 145 2.05 19.56 -11.32
N LEU A 146 0.96 19.09 -10.72
CA LEU A 146 -0.40 19.46 -11.12
C LEU A 146 -0.69 20.95 -10.91
N GLY A 147 -0.10 21.57 -9.89
CA GLY A 147 -0.18 23.01 -9.65
C GLY A 147 0.35 23.84 -10.82
N LYS A 148 1.45 23.39 -11.43
CA LYS A 148 1.98 24.02 -12.66
C LYS A 148 1.04 23.82 -13.85
N ARG A 149 0.50 22.61 -14.01
CA ARG A 149 -0.39 22.26 -15.13
C ARG A 149 -1.73 23.00 -15.06
N HIS A 150 -2.29 23.12 -13.86
CA HIS A 150 -3.63 23.63 -13.62
C HIS A 150 -3.63 25.06 -13.03
N ASN A 151 -2.48 25.72 -12.95
CA ASN A 151 -2.35 27.09 -12.42
C ASN A 151 -2.97 27.24 -11.01
N PHE A 152 -2.49 26.42 -10.06
CA PHE A 152 -2.76 26.57 -8.63
C PHE A 152 -1.46 26.46 -7.83
N GLU A 153 -1.41 27.04 -6.65
CA GLU A 153 -0.23 26.99 -5.78
C GLU A 153 -0.27 25.80 -4.83
N ALA A 154 0.73 24.92 -4.86
CA ALA A 154 0.84 23.80 -3.93
C ALA A 154 1.61 24.22 -2.67
N ARG A 155 0.90 24.51 -1.58
CA ARG A 155 1.44 24.99 -0.30
C ARG A 155 1.44 23.90 0.76
N ARG A 156 2.34 24.04 1.72
CA ARG A 156 2.46 23.15 2.90
C ARG A 156 2.88 23.96 4.11
N ASP A 157 2.69 23.39 5.29
CA ASP A 157 3.24 23.92 6.52
C ASP A 157 4.78 23.88 6.54
N VAL A 158 5.36 24.86 7.24
CA VAL A 158 6.79 24.93 7.51
C VAL A 158 7.18 23.82 8.48
N GLU A 159 8.35 23.22 8.28
CA GLU A 159 8.85 22.15 9.14
C GLU A 159 9.08 22.67 10.57
N GLY A 160 8.30 22.11 11.50
CA GLY A 160 8.38 22.41 12.93
C GLY A 160 9.11 21.34 13.71
N PHE A 161 9.56 21.68 14.92
CA PHE A 161 10.17 20.70 15.82
C PHE A 161 9.16 19.61 16.23
N TYR A 162 7.90 20.02 16.45
CA TYR A 162 6.76 19.17 16.75
C TYR A 162 5.61 19.45 15.79
N GLU A 163 4.87 18.40 15.44
CA GLU A 163 3.64 18.52 14.68
C GLU A 163 2.48 18.89 15.61
N VAL A 164 1.67 19.87 15.21
CA VAL A 164 0.48 20.29 15.94
C VAL A 164 -0.74 19.64 15.28
N VAL A 165 -1.07 18.44 15.75
CA VAL A 165 -2.21 17.66 15.22
C VAL A 165 -3.54 18.19 15.75
N ASN A 166 -3.59 18.46 17.06
CA ASN A 166 -4.76 19.01 17.73
C ASN A 166 -4.57 20.50 18.02
N MET A 167 -5.62 21.28 17.81
CA MET A 167 -5.62 22.74 17.94
C MET A 167 -6.87 23.17 18.71
N HIS A 168 -6.72 24.15 19.59
CA HIS A 168 -7.88 24.84 20.16
C HIS A 168 -8.51 25.75 19.10
N ASP A 169 -9.83 25.82 19.05
CA ASP A 169 -10.68 26.63 18.18
C ASP A 169 -10.11 28.01 17.80
N ALA A 170 -9.66 28.83 18.77
CA ALA A 170 -9.11 30.15 18.48
C ALA A 170 -7.85 30.09 17.59
N TYR A 171 -6.96 29.12 17.87
CA TYR A 171 -5.77 28.89 17.07
C TYR A 171 -6.13 28.26 15.72
N ALA A 172 -7.06 27.30 15.70
CA ALA A 172 -7.54 26.67 14.47
C ALA A 172 -8.16 27.69 13.51
N LYS A 173 -9.01 28.59 14.01
CA LYS A 173 -9.62 29.67 13.25
C LYS A 173 -8.58 30.62 12.67
N ASN A 174 -7.60 31.04 13.47
CA ASN A 174 -6.50 31.86 12.98
C ASN A 174 -5.67 31.14 11.90
N PHE A 175 -5.30 29.88 12.14
CA PHE A 175 -4.58 29.04 11.20
C PHE A 175 -5.31 28.92 9.85
N ILE A 176 -6.61 28.63 9.87
CA ILE A 176 -7.42 28.57 8.65
C ILE A 176 -7.31 29.89 7.89
N ARG A 177 -7.59 31.02 8.57
CA ARG A 177 -7.61 32.35 7.98
C ARG A 177 -6.28 32.80 7.41
N THR A 178 -5.16 32.48 8.05
CA THR A 178 -3.84 33.03 7.67
C THR A 178 -3.07 32.12 6.73
N GLU A 179 -3.28 30.80 6.83
CA GLU A 179 -2.49 29.80 6.12
C GLU A 179 -3.30 29.09 5.04
N VAL A 180 -4.48 28.57 5.39
CA VAL A 180 -5.26 27.68 4.51
C VAL A 180 -5.96 28.47 3.42
N ILE A 181 -6.77 29.47 3.78
CA ILE A 181 -7.62 30.20 2.84
C ILE A 181 -7.03 31.54 2.38
N ASN A 182 -5.93 32.00 3.00
CA ASN A 182 -5.25 33.23 2.62
C ASN A 182 -4.44 33.06 1.33
N CYS A 183 -5.13 33.03 0.18
CA CYS A 183 -4.46 32.99 -1.12
C CYS A 183 -5.30 33.73 -2.15
N THR A 184 -4.64 34.51 -3.00
CA THR A 184 -5.29 35.23 -4.12
C THR A 184 -5.55 34.32 -5.32
N LYS A 185 -5.02 33.09 -5.32
CA LYS A 185 -5.18 32.09 -6.37
C LYS A 185 -5.73 30.80 -5.79
N ALA A 186 -6.26 29.94 -6.67
CA ALA A 186 -6.52 28.56 -6.30
C ALA A 186 -5.24 27.94 -5.71
N ASN A 187 -5.38 27.17 -4.64
CA ASN A 187 -4.23 26.58 -3.97
C ASN A 187 -4.56 25.22 -3.36
N SER A 188 -3.54 24.43 -3.05
CA SER A 188 -3.66 23.32 -2.11
C SER A 188 -2.86 23.65 -0.86
N TYR A 189 -3.36 23.24 0.31
CA TYR A 189 -2.64 23.37 1.57
C TYR A 189 -2.57 22.02 2.27
N THR A 190 -1.35 21.59 2.59
CA THR A 190 -1.08 20.29 3.18
C THR A 190 -0.47 20.45 4.57
N LYS A 191 -1.04 19.79 5.58
CA LYS A 191 -0.52 19.80 6.96
C LYS A 191 -0.90 18.53 7.74
N HIS A 192 -0.05 18.10 8.67
CA HIS A 192 -0.41 17.13 9.69
C HIS A 192 -1.33 17.75 10.75
N VAL A 193 -2.66 17.65 10.54
CA VAL A 193 -3.67 18.18 11.46
C VAL A 193 -4.92 17.30 11.47
N ALA A 194 -5.58 17.18 12.63
CA ALA A 194 -6.87 16.50 12.71
C ALA A 194 -7.96 17.30 12.00
N PHE A 195 -9.03 16.61 11.60
CA PHE A 195 -10.17 17.22 10.92
C PHE A 195 -10.65 18.49 11.65
N LEU A 196 -10.86 19.55 10.88
CA LEU A 196 -11.35 20.84 11.34
C LEU A 196 -12.76 21.00 10.80
N ASP A 197 -13.67 21.40 11.68
CA ASP A 197 -15.04 21.69 11.30
C ASP A 197 -15.15 23.18 10.99
N PHE A 198 -15.28 23.51 9.71
CA PHE A 198 -15.29 24.90 9.25
C PHE A 198 -16.60 25.62 9.60
N ASP A 199 -17.71 24.90 9.74
CA ASP A 199 -18.97 25.48 10.23
C ASP A 199 -18.85 25.87 11.70
N LEU A 200 -18.27 24.99 12.54
CA LEU A 200 -18.04 25.30 13.96
C LEU A 200 -17.06 26.46 14.16
N LEU A 201 -16.13 26.64 13.22
CA LEU A 201 -15.15 27.74 13.26
C LEU A 201 -15.65 29.01 12.56
N ASP A 202 -16.83 28.99 11.93
CA ASP A 202 -17.38 30.11 11.14
C ASP A 202 -16.37 30.56 10.07
N GLU A 203 -15.93 29.59 9.26
CA GLU A 203 -14.98 29.75 8.16
C GLU A 203 -15.50 29.07 6.88
N PRO A 204 -15.08 29.51 5.68
CA PRO A 204 -15.57 28.94 4.44
C PRO A 204 -14.95 27.56 4.14
N TRP A 205 -15.78 26.59 3.75
CA TRP A 205 -15.34 25.22 3.48
C TRP A 205 -14.39 25.10 2.28
N PRO A 206 -13.20 24.47 2.44
CA PRO A 206 -12.35 24.05 1.33
C PRO A 206 -12.79 22.67 0.79
N ILE A 207 -12.16 22.23 -0.30
CA ILE A 207 -12.28 20.85 -0.78
C ILE A 207 -11.38 19.96 0.10
N TYR A 208 -11.99 19.14 0.95
CA TYR A 208 -11.26 18.21 1.81
C TYR A 208 -10.87 16.93 1.08
N ILE A 209 -9.59 16.56 1.19
CA ILE A 209 -9.09 15.25 0.76
C ILE A 209 -8.23 14.59 1.83
N ASN A 210 -8.10 13.27 1.77
CA ASN A 210 -7.11 12.56 2.57
C ASN A 210 -6.61 11.29 1.90
N MET A 211 -5.63 10.65 2.53
CA MET A 211 -5.05 9.37 2.14
C MET A 211 -4.89 8.50 3.38
N VAL A 212 -5.43 7.28 3.35
CA VAL A 212 -5.23 6.25 4.37
C VAL A 212 -4.35 5.11 3.86
N ARG A 213 -3.99 4.21 4.76
CA ARG A 213 -3.20 3.00 4.49
C ARG A 213 -3.65 1.89 5.43
N ASP A 214 -3.39 0.64 5.08
CA ASP A 214 -3.58 -0.47 6.01
C ASP A 214 -2.92 -0.15 7.37
N PRO A 215 -3.67 -0.18 8.48
CA PRO A 215 -3.18 0.29 9.78
C PRO A 215 -1.92 -0.45 10.25
N ILE A 216 -1.83 -1.75 9.99
CA ILE A 216 -0.68 -2.57 10.39
C ILE A 216 0.55 -2.18 9.55
N GLU A 217 0.40 -2.14 8.23
CA GLU A 217 1.48 -1.76 7.32
C GLU A 217 1.96 -0.33 7.56
N ARG A 218 1.04 0.56 7.98
CA ARG A 218 1.34 1.95 8.35
C ARG A 218 2.16 2.02 9.63
N LEU A 219 1.83 1.26 10.68
CA LEU A 219 2.60 1.18 11.92
C LEU A 219 4.01 0.66 11.69
N VAL A 220 4.13 -0.46 10.98
CA VAL A 220 5.44 -1.02 10.62
C VAL A 220 6.23 0.00 9.77
N SER A 221 5.58 0.73 8.86
CA SER A 221 6.23 1.78 8.06
C SER A 221 6.68 2.97 8.91
N TRP A 222 5.97 3.32 9.98
CA TRP A 222 6.37 4.35 10.93
C TRP A 222 7.55 3.88 11.77
N PHE A 223 7.47 2.68 12.33
CA PHE A 223 8.48 2.08 13.21
C PHE A 223 9.89 2.12 12.61
N TYR A 224 10.02 1.72 11.33
CA TYR A 224 11.31 1.76 10.64
C TYR A 224 11.69 3.15 10.10
N TYR A 225 10.72 4.03 9.88
CA TYR A 225 10.99 5.40 9.44
C TYR A 225 11.66 6.20 10.56
N VAL A 226 11.08 6.18 11.77
CA VAL A 226 11.64 6.93 12.91
C VAL A 226 12.99 6.39 13.39
N ARG A 227 13.37 5.19 12.94
CA ARG A 227 14.67 4.55 13.21
C ARG A 227 15.70 4.74 12.09
N ALA A 228 15.32 5.37 10.99
CA ALA A 228 16.22 5.49 9.87
C ALA A 228 17.34 6.49 10.20
N PRO A 229 18.63 6.18 9.94
CA PRO A 229 19.73 7.08 10.28
C PRO A 229 19.60 8.48 9.65
N TRP A 230 19.10 8.54 8.42
CA TRP A 230 18.88 9.81 7.71
C TRP A 230 17.85 10.70 8.41
N HIS A 231 16.83 10.13 9.06
CA HIS A 231 15.82 10.88 9.80
C HIS A 231 16.44 11.68 10.95
N PHE A 232 17.40 11.09 11.67
CA PHE A 232 18.12 11.79 12.73
C PHE A 232 19.16 12.77 12.18
N ALA A 233 19.82 12.43 11.07
CA ALA A 233 20.79 13.32 10.43
C ALA A 233 20.14 14.64 9.98
N GLU A 234 19.02 14.57 9.26
CA GLU A 234 18.27 15.74 8.79
C GLU A 234 17.76 16.59 9.96
N ARG A 235 17.20 15.96 11.00
CA ARG A 235 16.74 16.70 12.18
C ARG A 235 17.88 17.37 12.94
N LYS A 236 19.04 16.71 13.05
CA LYS A 236 20.21 17.27 13.72
C LYS A 236 20.81 18.44 12.94
N GLU A 237 20.79 18.36 11.60
CA GLU A 237 21.16 19.48 10.74
C GLU A 237 20.24 20.69 10.95
N MET A 238 18.93 20.45 11.07
CA MET A 238 17.94 21.52 11.22
C MET A 238 17.85 22.12 12.63
N PHE A 239 17.92 21.29 13.68
CA PHE A 239 17.64 21.69 15.06
C PHE A 239 18.85 21.60 16.00
N GLY A 240 20.02 21.23 15.48
CA GLY A 240 21.28 21.19 16.22
C GLY A 240 21.27 20.23 17.42
N ASP A 241 21.87 20.67 18.52
CA ASP A 241 22.09 19.87 19.73
C ASP A 241 20.82 19.54 20.51
N ALA A 242 19.66 20.12 20.14
CA ALA A 242 18.37 19.70 20.67
C ALA A 242 17.99 18.25 20.27
N ILE A 243 18.64 17.69 19.24
CA ILE A 243 18.41 16.31 18.79
C ILE A 243 19.40 15.37 19.47
N VAL A 244 18.90 14.61 20.44
CA VAL A 244 19.64 13.51 21.08
C VAL A 244 19.61 12.29 20.17
N LEU A 245 20.79 11.79 19.80
CA LEU A 245 20.90 10.57 18.99
C LEU A 245 20.56 9.35 19.86
N PRO A 246 19.66 8.46 19.39
CA PRO A 246 19.31 7.25 20.12
C PRO A 246 20.46 6.23 20.10
N SER A 247 20.35 5.21 20.96
CA SER A 247 21.30 4.10 20.96
C SER A 247 21.24 3.29 19.67
N ILE A 248 22.37 2.68 19.29
CA ILE A 248 22.45 1.78 18.13
C ILE A 248 21.47 0.61 18.28
N ASP A 249 21.29 0.09 19.49
CA ASP A 249 20.37 -1.00 19.78
C ASP A 249 18.91 -0.60 19.51
N TRP A 250 18.51 0.63 19.84
CA TRP A 250 17.17 1.14 19.52
C TRP A 250 16.97 1.30 18.01
N LEU A 251 17.98 1.84 17.30
CA LEU A 251 17.95 2.03 15.84
C LEU A 251 17.82 0.69 15.08
N LYS A 252 18.48 -0.36 15.58
CA LYS A 252 18.47 -1.70 14.97
C LYS A 252 17.34 -2.59 15.45
N LYS A 253 16.48 -2.12 16.37
CA LYS A 253 15.37 -2.92 16.91
C LYS A 253 14.45 -3.38 15.78
N ASP A 254 14.14 -4.69 15.78
CA ASP A 254 13.17 -5.29 14.88
C ASP A 254 11.74 -5.13 15.41
N PHE A 255 10.78 -4.91 14.51
CA PHE A 255 9.39 -4.67 14.92
C PHE A 255 8.71 -5.88 15.57
N ASN A 256 9.02 -7.10 15.12
CA ASN A 256 8.48 -8.31 15.75
C ASN A 256 8.98 -8.43 17.18
N ARG A 257 10.29 -8.21 17.38
CA ARG A 257 10.91 -8.22 18.70
C ARG A 257 10.31 -7.15 19.62
N CYS A 258 10.05 -5.95 19.09
CA CYS A 258 9.40 -4.86 19.83
C CYS A 258 8.01 -5.26 20.35
N ILE A 259 7.21 -5.95 19.54
CA ILE A 259 5.89 -6.45 19.93
C ILE A 259 6.02 -7.60 20.95
N GLU A 260 6.94 -8.54 20.71
CA GLU A 260 7.14 -9.70 21.59
C GLU A 260 7.63 -9.32 22.99
N GLU A 261 8.56 -8.36 23.06
CA GLU A 261 9.10 -7.84 24.32
C GLU A 261 8.16 -6.81 24.97
N ARG A 262 7.07 -6.43 24.28
CA ARG A 262 6.10 -5.39 24.72
C ARG A 262 6.80 -4.07 25.06
N ASP A 263 7.74 -3.64 24.22
CA ASP A 263 8.33 -2.32 24.33
C ASP A 263 7.23 -1.26 24.33
N PRO A 264 7.33 -0.17 25.12
CA PRO A 264 6.25 0.81 25.26
C PRO A 264 5.65 1.28 23.93
N GLU A 265 6.48 1.60 22.92
CA GLU A 265 6.03 2.08 21.61
C GLU A 265 5.30 1.05 20.74
N CYS A 266 5.36 -0.24 21.09
CA CYS A 266 4.71 -1.36 20.38
C CYS A 266 3.55 -1.97 21.18
N VAL A 267 3.08 -1.27 22.21
CA VAL A 267 1.85 -1.61 22.94
C VAL A 267 0.68 -0.83 22.34
N TYR A 268 -0.39 -1.57 22.04
CA TYR A 268 -1.59 -1.08 21.35
C TYR A 268 -2.83 -1.45 22.16
N GLU A 269 -2.98 -0.87 23.35
CA GLU A 269 -4.08 -1.21 24.25
C GLU A 269 -5.32 -0.36 23.94
N GLN A 270 -6.49 -0.99 23.90
CA GLN A 270 -7.75 -0.32 23.61
C GLN A 270 -8.04 0.77 24.66
N MET A 271 -8.58 1.91 24.21
CA MET A 271 -8.86 3.10 25.02
C MET A 271 -7.62 3.77 25.64
N GLU A 272 -6.41 3.33 25.31
CA GLU A 272 -5.19 3.93 25.83
C GLU A 272 -5.08 5.40 25.36
N MET A 273 -4.96 6.29 26.35
CA MET A 273 -4.76 7.74 26.17
C MET A 273 -3.28 8.14 26.21
N GLY A 274 -2.37 7.18 26.37
CA GLY A 274 -0.95 7.40 26.60
C GLY A 274 -0.20 8.13 25.46
N ASN A 275 0.78 8.93 25.87
CA ASN A 275 1.55 9.91 25.07
C ASN A 275 2.72 9.32 24.24
N LEU A 276 2.61 8.08 23.74
CA LEU A 276 3.65 7.53 22.84
C LEU A 276 3.59 8.12 21.40
N GLY A 277 2.80 9.17 21.21
CA GLY A 277 2.59 9.86 19.94
C GLY A 277 1.32 9.42 19.20
N ASP A 278 0.85 10.31 18.33
CA ASP A 278 -0.41 10.18 17.58
C ASP A 278 -0.29 9.34 16.32
N HIS A 279 0.93 8.94 15.95
CA HIS A 279 1.20 8.12 14.78
C HIS A 279 0.49 6.76 14.82
N ARG A 280 0.03 6.28 15.99
CA ARG A 280 -0.71 5.02 16.12
C ARG A 280 -2.13 5.10 15.57
N ARG A 281 -2.71 6.31 15.52
CA ARG A 281 -4.13 6.57 15.25
C ARG A 281 -4.30 7.27 13.92
N GLN A 282 -4.80 6.58 12.89
CA GLN A 282 -5.25 7.30 11.69
C GLN A 282 -6.66 7.85 11.89
N SER A 283 -7.48 7.17 12.72
CA SER A 283 -8.79 7.64 13.13
C SER A 283 -8.78 9.06 13.71
N LEU A 284 -7.77 9.42 14.52
CA LEU A 284 -7.63 10.76 15.10
C LEU A 284 -7.69 11.87 14.04
N TYR A 285 -6.99 11.70 12.93
CA TYR A 285 -6.91 12.71 11.88
C TYR A 285 -8.25 12.93 11.16
N LEU A 286 -9.13 11.93 11.17
CA LEU A 286 -10.44 11.98 10.52
C LEU A 286 -11.58 12.27 11.51
N CYS A 287 -11.42 11.91 12.78
CA CYS A 287 -12.39 12.14 13.85
C CYS A 287 -12.49 13.63 14.23
N GLY A 288 -11.34 14.32 14.28
CA GLY A 288 -11.26 15.76 14.48
C GLY A 288 -10.77 16.20 15.86
N GLN A 289 -11.03 17.47 16.19
CA GLN A 289 -10.40 18.17 17.32
C GLN A 289 -10.96 17.82 18.72
N ASN A 290 -12.07 17.08 18.80
CA ASN A 290 -12.65 16.73 20.11
C ASN A 290 -11.79 15.66 20.80
N MET A 291 -10.88 16.10 21.67
CA MET A 291 -9.91 15.20 22.29
C MET A 291 -10.56 14.11 23.16
N ALA A 292 -11.65 14.41 23.86
CA ALA A 292 -12.32 13.44 24.72
C ALA A 292 -12.86 12.23 23.93
N VAL A 293 -13.36 12.48 22.72
CA VAL A 293 -13.92 11.45 21.83
C VAL A 293 -12.86 10.83 20.92
N CYS A 294 -11.94 11.63 20.39
CA CYS A 294 -11.04 11.24 19.30
C CYS A 294 -9.66 10.73 19.76
N MET A 295 -9.20 11.07 20.97
CA MET A 295 -7.91 10.58 21.50
C MET A 295 -7.90 9.10 21.94
N PRO A 296 -8.99 8.55 22.54
CA PRO A 296 -8.97 7.15 22.98
C PRO A 296 -8.60 6.20 21.84
N PHE A 297 -7.50 5.46 22.01
CA PHE A 297 -7.00 4.55 20.98
C PHE A 297 -8.02 3.45 20.65
N ASN A 298 -8.19 3.17 19.36
CA ASN A 298 -9.05 2.09 18.87
C ASN A 298 -10.48 2.16 19.45
N SER A 299 -11.00 3.38 19.67
CA SER A 299 -12.34 3.62 20.21
C SER A 299 -13.42 3.50 19.14
N HIS A 300 -14.56 2.94 19.53
CA HIS A 300 -15.74 2.86 18.67
C HIS A 300 -16.27 4.25 18.31
N GLU A 301 -16.35 5.17 19.28
CA GLU A 301 -16.88 6.52 19.07
C GLU A 301 -15.98 7.34 18.13
N ALA A 302 -14.67 7.28 18.34
CA ALA A 302 -13.69 7.94 17.47
C ALA A 302 -13.83 7.46 16.02
N MET A 303 -13.94 6.14 15.84
CA MET A 303 -14.12 5.51 14.54
C MET A 303 -15.43 5.93 13.87
N GLN A 304 -16.56 5.90 14.59
CA GLN A 304 -17.86 6.29 14.02
C GLN A 304 -17.88 7.76 13.62
N ARG A 305 -17.32 8.65 14.46
CA ARG A 305 -17.20 10.07 14.12
C ARG A 305 -16.28 10.29 12.91
N ALA A 306 -15.17 9.55 12.81
CA ALA A 306 -14.31 9.58 11.63
C ALA A 306 -15.07 9.13 10.36
N LYS A 307 -15.85 8.04 10.42
CA LYS A 307 -16.67 7.57 9.30
C LYS A 307 -17.67 8.64 8.84
N LYS A 308 -18.38 9.24 9.80
CA LYS A 308 -19.32 10.33 9.55
C LYS A 308 -18.65 11.51 8.85
N ASN A 309 -17.53 12.01 9.38
CA ASN A 309 -16.82 13.14 8.79
C ASN A 309 -16.35 12.83 7.35
N VAL A 310 -15.85 11.60 7.11
CA VAL A 310 -15.45 11.14 5.78
C VAL A 310 -16.61 11.15 4.79
N GLU A 311 -17.81 10.73 5.20
CA GLU A 311 -18.98 10.76 4.32
C GLU A 311 -19.48 12.18 4.06
N GLU A 312 -19.54 13.02 5.10
CA GLU A 312 -20.19 14.33 5.03
C GLU A 312 -19.31 15.41 4.40
N HIS A 313 -18.00 15.39 4.67
CA HIS A 313 -17.12 16.54 4.37
C HIS A 313 -16.00 16.25 3.38
N TYR A 314 -15.52 15.01 3.28
CA TYR A 314 -14.40 14.70 2.38
C TYR A 314 -14.87 14.45 0.94
N ALA A 315 -14.25 15.10 -0.04
CA ALA A 315 -14.48 14.81 -1.45
C ALA A 315 -13.98 13.39 -1.78
N VAL A 316 -12.69 13.14 -1.54
CA VAL A 316 -12.05 11.84 -1.78
C VAL A 316 -11.10 11.51 -0.63
N VAL A 317 -11.23 10.30 -0.09
CA VAL A 317 -10.22 9.70 0.78
C VAL A 317 -9.67 8.47 0.07
N GLY A 318 -8.44 8.58 -0.41
CA GLY A 318 -7.76 7.54 -1.17
C GLY A 318 -6.99 6.55 -0.30
N THR A 319 -6.46 5.52 -0.94
CA THR A 319 -5.53 4.56 -0.32
C THR A 319 -4.34 4.31 -1.23
N TRP A 320 -3.16 4.12 -0.64
CA TRP A 320 -1.93 3.91 -1.41
C TRP A 320 -1.89 2.53 -2.07
N GLU A 321 -2.50 1.54 -1.43
CA GLU A 321 -2.64 0.17 -1.91
C GLU A 321 -3.42 0.11 -3.23
N ASP A 322 -4.42 0.98 -3.39
CA ASP A 322 -5.25 1.10 -4.60
C ASP A 322 -4.93 2.41 -5.36
N THR A 323 -3.64 2.69 -5.61
CA THR A 323 -3.19 3.96 -6.21
C THR A 323 -3.92 4.30 -7.53
N ASN A 324 -4.13 3.31 -8.41
CA ASN A 324 -4.81 3.52 -9.70
C ASN A 324 -6.26 4.01 -9.52
N ILE A 325 -6.97 3.37 -8.61
CA ILE A 325 -8.37 3.70 -8.29
C ILE A 325 -8.41 5.07 -7.65
N THR A 326 -7.53 5.33 -6.68
CA THR A 326 -7.40 6.62 -6.00
C THR A 326 -7.20 7.77 -6.99
N LEU A 327 -6.25 7.65 -7.92
CA LEU A 327 -5.98 8.71 -8.89
C LEU A 327 -7.14 8.92 -9.87
N SER A 328 -7.78 7.84 -10.34
CA SER A 328 -8.96 7.96 -11.21
C SER A 328 -10.17 8.59 -10.50
N VAL A 329 -10.37 8.30 -9.21
CA VAL A 329 -11.43 8.95 -8.42
C VAL A 329 -11.11 10.44 -8.19
N LEU A 330 -9.86 10.78 -7.87
CA LEU A 330 -9.45 12.18 -7.74
C LEU A 330 -9.65 12.96 -9.05
N GLU A 331 -9.28 12.39 -10.19
CA GLU A 331 -9.51 12.95 -11.53
C GLU A 331 -10.99 13.23 -11.81
N GLY A 332 -11.86 12.27 -11.50
CA GLY A 332 -13.31 12.38 -11.76
C GLY A 332 -14.04 13.34 -10.81
N TYR A 333 -13.69 13.33 -9.52
CA TYR A 333 -14.42 14.10 -8.50
C TYR A 333 -13.86 15.50 -8.25
N ILE A 334 -12.57 15.75 -8.58
CA ILE A 334 -11.89 17.03 -8.35
C ILE A 334 -11.05 17.42 -9.60
N PRO A 335 -11.66 17.51 -10.80
CA PRO A 335 -10.92 17.67 -12.06
C PRO A 335 -10.10 18.97 -12.13
N ARG A 336 -10.56 20.05 -11.45
CA ARG A 336 -9.86 21.34 -11.37
C ARG A 336 -8.43 21.22 -10.84
N PHE A 337 -8.19 20.26 -9.95
CA PHE A 337 -6.89 20.04 -9.30
C PHE A 337 -6.19 18.78 -9.81
N PHE A 338 -6.94 17.76 -10.23
CA PHE A 338 -6.40 16.42 -10.48
C PHE A 338 -6.54 15.91 -11.91
N SER A 339 -7.10 16.65 -12.87
CA SER A 339 -7.19 16.17 -14.25
C SER A 339 -5.81 15.76 -14.80
N GLY A 340 -5.67 14.51 -15.26
CA GLY A 340 -4.41 13.93 -15.74
C GLY A 340 -3.42 13.49 -14.64
N ALA A 341 -3.82 13.48 -13.37
CA ALA A 341 -3.00 13.04 -12.24
C ALA A 341 -2.42 11.65 -12.39
N LYS A 342 -3.17 10.70 -12.98
CA LYS A 342 -2.73 9.33 -13.21
C LYS A 342 -1.56 9.27 -14.18
N ASP A 343 -1.68 9.98 -15.30
CA ASP A 343 -0.63 10.03 -16.32
C ASP A 343 0.65 10.67 -15.77
N GLU A 344 0.50 11.82 -15.10
CA GLU A 344 1.63 12.52 -14.47
C GLU A 344 2.30 11.64 -13.41
N TYR A 345 1.53 10.96 -12.56
CA TYR A 345 2.07 10.09 -11.53
C TYR A 345 2.95 8.97 -12.11
N TYR A 346 2.49 8.31 -13.18
CA TYR A 346 3.26 7.23 -13.81
C TYR A 346 4.43 7.72 -14.65
N ALA A 347 4.34 8.90 -15.27
CA ALA A 347 5.46 9.55 -15.94
C ALA A 347 6.57 9.88 -14.93
N VAL A 348 6.20 10.47 -13.79
CA VAL A 348 7.12 10.85 -12.71
C VAL A 348 7.75 9.62 -12.08
N LYS A 349 6.95 8.59 -11.76
CA LYS A 349 7.44 7.32 -11.18
C LYS A 349 8.49 6.65 -12.08
N LYS A 350 8.33 6.74 -13.40
CA LYS A 350 9.29 6.22 -14.38
C LYS A 350 10.61 7.02 -14.36
N SER A 351 10.54 8.33 -14.10
CA SER A 351 11.70 9.24 -14.10
C SER A 351 12.46 9.29 -12.76
N LEU A 352 11.77 9.20 -11.62
CA LEU A 352 12.36 9.39 -10.28
C LEU A 352 12.79 8.08 -9.61
N GLY A 353 12.44 6.92 -10.18
CA GLY A 353 12.67 5.63 -9.53
C GLY A 353 11.85 5.47 -8.24
N ASN A 354 12.10 4.37 -7.50
CA ASN A 354 11.41 4.10 -6.23
C ASN A 354 11.97 4.96 -5.08
N VAL A 355 11.83 6.29 -5.16
CA VAL A 355 12.12 7.19 -4.04
C VAL A 355 11.26 6.76 -2.84
N ASN A 356 11.88 6.65 -1.67
CA ASN A 356 11.29 6.29 -0.36
C ASN A 356 10.87 4.82 -0.18
N ARG A 357 11.49 3.86 -0.87
CA ARG A 357 11.37 2.44 -0.50
C ARG A 357 12.46 2.10 0.52
N ASN A 358 12.06 1.80 1.76
CA ASN A 358 12.98 1.26 2.75
C ASN A 358 13.38 -0.16 2.31
N THR A 359 14.58 -0.31 1.75
CA THR A 359 15.07 -1.55 1.13
C THR A 359 15.22 -2.69 2.14
N TYR A 360 15.35 -2.37 3.43
CA TYR A 360 15.42 -3.34 4.52
C TYR A 360 14.21 -3.17 5.44
N ARG A 361 13.11 -3.86 5.11
CA ARG A 361 11.92 -3.95 5.96
C ARG A 361 11.65 -5.43 6.22
N PRO A 362 12.08 -5.96 7.38
CA PRO A 362 11.72 -7.31 7.79
C PRO A 362 10.22 -7.54 7.70
N SER A 363 9.83 -8.73 7.28
CA SER A 363 8.44 -9.14 7.25
C SER A 363 7.89 -9.26 8.67
N LEU A 364 6.63 -8.88 8.85
CA LEU A 364 5.91 -9.11 10.10
C LEU A 364 5.64 -10.61 10.28
N SER A 365 5.92 -11.15 11.46
CA SER A 365 5.61 -12.53 11.83
C SER A 365 4.11 -12.73 11.99
N ASP A 366 3.63 -13.95 11.78
CA ASP A 366 2.20 -14.28 11.91
C ASP A 366 1.67 -14.01 13.32
N LYS A 367 2.51 -14.27 14.34
CA LYS A 367 2.21 -13.97 15.74
C LYS A 367 2.04 -12.47 15.97
N ALA A 368 2.98 -11.65 15.48
CA ALA A 368 2.90 -10.20 15.60
C ALA A 368 1.68 -9.65 14.83
N ARG A 369 1.42 -10.17 13.63
CA ARG A 369 0.23 -9.82 12.85
C ARG A 369 -1.06 -10.14 13.59
N ALA A 370 -1.17 -11.32 14.21
CA ALA A 370 -2.34 -11.71 14.97
C ALA A 370 -2.61 -10.77 16.16
N VAL A 371 -1.56 -10.41 16.92
CA VAL A 371 -1.68 -9.44 18.02
C VAL A 371 -2.17 -8.08 17.52
N LEU A 372 -1.58 -7.57 16.44
CA LEU A 372 -1.97 -6.28 15.88
C LEU A 372 -3.40 -6.30 15.33
N SER A 373 -3.80 -7.35 14.63
CA SER A 373 -5.17 -7.49 14.11
C SER A 373 -6.23 -7.51 15.22
N GLN A 374 -5.92 -8.09 16.38
CA GLN A 374 -6.82 -8.07 17.54
C GLN A 374 -6.90 -6.69 18.19
N ASN A 375 -5.78 -5.95 18.21
CA ASN A 375 -5.67 -4.68 18.91
C ASN A 375 -6.05 -3.44 18.07
N LEU A 376 -6.13 -3.58 16.75
CA LEU A 376 -6.40 -2.48 15.79
C LEU A 376 -7.77 -2.61 15.11
N THR A 377 -8.70 -3.34 15.70
CA THR A 377 -10.00 -3.67 15.11
C THR A 377 -10.76 -2.46 14.55
N ARG A 378 -10.82 -1.33 15.27
CA ARG A 378 -11.50 -0.10 14.83
C ARG A 378 -10.73 0.67 13.77
N GLU A 379 -9.40 0.68 13.85
CA GLU A 379 -8.56 1.28 12.80
C GLU A 379 -8.69 0.50 11.47
N ILE A 380 -8.77 -0.83 11.54
CA ILE A 380 -8.96 -1.72 10.38
C ILE A 380 -10.38 -1.55 9.81
N GLU A 381 -11.40 -1.51 10.67
CA GLU A 381 -12.78 -1.29 10.26
C GLU A 381 -12.96 0.08 9.57
N LEU A 382 -12.31 1.13 10.08
CA LEU A 382 -12.28 2.46 9.44
C LEU A 382 -11.60 2.39 8.06
N TYR A 383 -10.46 1.72 7.96
CA TYR A 383 -9.73 1.56 6.70
C TYR A 383 -10.57 0.84 5.65
N GLN A 384 -11.21 -0.28 6.00
CA GLN A 384 -12.09 -1.03 5.10
C GLN A 384 -13.30 -0.19 4.65
N PHE A 385 -13.91 0.55 5.57
CA PHE A 385 -14.99 1.48 5.25
C PHE A 385 -14.57 2.52 4.21
N ILE A 386 -13.39 3.14 4.38
CA ILE A 386 -12.86 4.12 3.45
C ILE A 386 -12.58 3.50 2.08
N ARG A 387 -12.01 2.28 2.04
CA ARG A 387 -11.81 1.56 0.77
C ARG A 387 -13.12 1.25 0.08
N HIS A 388 -14.14 0.78 0.79
CA HIS A 388 -15.47 0.56 0.22
C HIS A 388 -16.04 1.85 -0.36
N ARG A 389 -15.93 2.98 0.35
CA ARG A 389 -16.37 4.29 -0.17
C ARG A 389 -15.62 4.67 -1.45
N LEU A 390 -14.30 4.49 -1.48
CA LEU A 390 -13.48 4.75 -2.66
C LEU A 390 -13.90 3.87 -3.85
N TYR A 391 -14.15 2.59 -3.62
CA TYR A 391 -14.64 1.67 -4.64
C TYR A 391 -16.02 2.04 -5.16
N LYS A 392 -16.95 2.47 -4.29
CA LYS A 392 -18.25 3.01 -4.72
C LYS A 392 -18.07 4.22 -5.63
N GLN A 393 -17.17 5.15 -5.28
CA GLN A 393 -16.88 6.33 -6.11
C GLN A 393 -16.30 5.94 -7.49
N TYR A 394 -15.38 4.97 -7.52
CA TYR A 394 -14.79 4.47 -8.77
C TYR A 394 -15.81 3.74 -9.64
N ILE A 395 -16.63 2.88 -9.05
CA ILE A 395 -17.70 2.18 -9.78
C ILE A 395 -18.67 3.20 -10.36
N ALA A 396 -19.06 4.22 -9.61
CA ALA A 396 -19.94 5.29 -10.12
C ALA A 396 -19.37 5.97 -11.38
N LEU A 397 -18.06 6.27 -11.40
CA LEU A 397 -17.39 6.80 -12.60
C LEU A 397 -17.46 5.82 -13.77
N LYS A 398 -17.22 4.53 -13.53
CA LYS A 398 -17.28 3.50 -14.57
C LYS A 398 -18.68 3.29 -15.12
N LEU A 399 -19.73 3.41 -14.29
CA LEU A 399 -21.12 3.35 -14.75
C LEU A 399 -21.53 4.56 -15.60
N GLU A 400 -20.87 5.71 -15.43
CA GLU A 400 -21.10 6.89 -16.28
C GLU A 400 -20.33 6.80 -17.60
N GLU A 401 -19.14 6.21 -17.59
CA GLU A 401 -18.36 5.91 -18.80
C GLU A 401 -18.99 4.79 -19.65
N ASP A 402 -19.48 3.72 -19.00
CA ASP A 402 -20.15 2.59 -19.65
C ASP A 402 -21.47 2.24 -18.93
N PRO A 403 -22.59 2.86 -19.33
CA PRO A 403 -23.90 2.60 -18.74
C PRO A 403 -24.37 1.15 -18.80
N LYS A 404 -23.81 0.32 -19.70
CA LYS A 404 -24.17 -1.10 -19.84
C LYS A 404 -23.79 -1.92 -18.62
N LEU A 405 -22.85 -1.45 -17.81
CA LEU A 405 -22.45 -2.09 -16.55
C LEU A 405 -23.56 -2.08 -15.48
N ARG A 406 -24.67 -1.37 -15.70
CA ARG A 406 -25.83 -1.35 -14.80
C ARG A 406 -26.71 -2.59 -14.93
N ASP A 407 -26.64 -3.27 -16.07
CA ASP A 407 -27.36 -4.50 -16.39
C ASP A 407 -26.51 -5.73 -16.01
#